data_AF-A0A6V8PZD6-F1
#
_entry.id   AF-A0A6V8PZD6-F1
#
_cell.length_a   1.000
_cell.length_b   1.000
_cell.length_c   1.000
_cell.angle_alpha   90.00
_cell.angle_beta   90.00
_cell.angle_gamma   90.00
#
_symmetry.space_group_name_H-M   'P 1'
#
loop_
_entity.id
_entity.type
_entity.pdbx_description
1 polymer ?
#
loop_
_entity_poly.entity_id
_entity_poly.type
_entity_poly.pdbx_seq_one_letter_code
_entity_poly.pdbx_strand_id
1 'polypeptide(L)'
;MAKLINIDELMEKVDSRFTLAVLAAARARQLRAYFNSLKAPLEKCDYRPPLVETSSTKPLTIAFKEVLQDKVTYRRKVDGIK
;
A
#
# COMPACT_ATOMS: atom_id res chain seq x y z
N MET A 1 -5.10 15.76 -13.88
CA MET A 1 -6.12 15.78 -12.79
C MET A 1 -5.76 14.73 -11.76
N ALA A 2 -5.66 15.08 -10.48
CA ALA A 2 -5.47 14.09 -9.43
C ALA A 2 -6.76 13.27 -9.28
N LYS A 3 -6.74 12.00 -9.71
CA LYS A 3 -7.88 11.09 -9.52
C LYS A 3 -8.14 10.96 -8.01
N LEU A 4 -9.35 11.35 -7.60
CA LEU A 4 -9.82 11.14 -6.24
C LEU A 4 -10.00 9.64 -6.00
N ILE A 5 -9.58 9.17 -4.83
CA ILE A 5 -9.70 7.77 -4.46
C ILE A 5 -11.19 7.48 -4.26
N ASN A 6 -11.78 6.63 -5.11
CA ASN A 6 -13.11 6.10 -4.90
C ASN A 6 -13.02 4.72 -4.24
N ILE A 7 -13.85 4.50 -3.21
CA ILE A 7 -13.90 3.23 -2.49
C ILE A 7 -14.43 2.10 -3.36
N ASP A 8 -15.37 2.38 -4.27
CA ASP A 8 -15.98 1.35 -5.11
C ASP A 8 -14.94 0.72 -6.05
N GLU A 9 -14.11 1.57 -6.67
CA GLU A 9 -13.00 1.10 -7.54
C GLU A 9 -11.94 0.30 -6.77
N LEU A 10 -11.70 0.63 -5.50
CA LEU A 10 -10.79 -0.15 -4.65
C LEU A 10 -11.37 -1.50 -4.26
N MET A 11 -12.68 -1.56 -4.06
CA MET A 11 -13.39 -2.79 -3.72
C MET A 11 -13.37 -3.80 -4.88
N GLU A 12 -13.27 -3.35 -6.13
CA GLU A 12 -13.06 -4.24 -7.28
C GLU A 12 -11.68 -4.93 -7.28
N LYS A 13 -10.71 -4.40 -6.52
CA LYS A 13 -9.33 -4.95 -6.43
C LYS A 13 -9.16 -6.00 -5.33
N VAL A 14 -10.15 -6.15 -4.46
CA VAL A 14 -10.09 -7.02 -3.28
C VAL A 14 -11.35 -7.86 -3.15
N ASP A 15 -11.26 -8.92 -2.36
CA ASP A 15 -12.40 -9.79 -2.05
C ASP A 15 -13.29 -9.26 -0.91
N SER A 16 -12.73 -8.44 -0.01
CA SER A 16 -13.46 -7.93 1.15
C SER A 16 -12.91 -6.59 1.64
N ARG A 17 -13.77 -5.81 2.31
CA ARG A 17 -13.39 -4.53 2.94
C ARG A 17 -12.27 -4.69 3.98
N PHE A 18 -12.26 -5.81 4.68
CA PHE A 18 -11.23 -6.13 5.67
C PHE A 18 -9.89 -6.38 4.99
N THR A 19 -9.88 -7.11 3.87
CA THR A 19 -8.69 -7.30 3.05
C THR A 19 -8.11 -5.98 2.57
N LEU A 20 -8.96 -5.07 2.07
CA LEU A 20 -8.52 -3.73 1.66
C LEU A 20 -7.89 -2.97 2.82
N ALA A 21 -8.54 -2.95 3.99
CA ALA A 21 -8.03 -2.25 5.17
C ALA A 21 -6.66 -2.79 5.61
N VAL A 22 -6.52 -4.12 5.68
CA VAL A 22 -5.27 -4.78 6.07
C VAL A 22 -4.17 -4.56 5.03
N LEU A 23 -4.48 -4.71 3.74
CA LEU A 23 -3.56 -4.51 2.63
C LEU A 23 -3.02 -3.08 2.62
N ALA A 24 -3.92 -2.09 2.64
CA ALA A 24 -3.55 -0.68 2.64
C ALA A 24 -2.75 -0.29 3.89
N ALA A 25 -3.15 -0.79 5.07
CA ALA A 25 -2.43 -0.52 6.32
C ALA A 25 -1.02 -1.12 6.32
N ALA A 26 -0.87 -2.37 5.85
CA ALA A 26 0.43 -3.03 5.74
C ALA A 26 1.35 -2.27 4.79
N ARG A 27 0.84 -1.87 3.62
CA ARG A 27 1.62 -1.10 2.65
C ARG A 27 1.97 0.30 3.16
N ALA A 28 1.03 0.98 3.82
CA ALA A 28 1.27 2.28 4.43
C ALA A 28 2.39 2.26 5.48
N ARG A 29 2.52 1.15 6.25
CA ARG A 29 3.64 0.97 7.20
C ARG A 29 4.99 0.84 6.47
N GLN A 30 5.06 0.11 5.36
CA GLN A 30 6.27 0.03 4.53
C GLN A 30 6.68 1.40 4.00
N LEU A 31 5.71 2.16 3.46
CA LEU A 31 5.94 3.52 2.97
C LEU A 31 6.38 4.46 4.09
N ARG A 32 5.77 4.38 5.27
CA ARG A 32 6.18 5.17 6.44
C ARG A 32 7.62 4.85 6.85
N ALA A 33 8.01 3.57 6.84
CA ALA A 33 9.37 3.17 7.15
C ALA A 33 10.36 3.71 6.10
N TYR A 34 10.02 3.65 4.82
CA TYR A 34 10.79 4.26 3.73
C TYR A 34 10.96 5.78 3.92
N PHE A 35 9.88 6.52 4.20
CA PHE A 35 9.99 7.96 4.43
C PHE A 35 10.80 8.32 5.67
N ASN A 36 10.78 7.47 6.70
CA ASN A 36 11.60 7.66 7.89
C ASN A 36 13.09 7.38 7.61
N SER A 37 13.41 6.37 6.79
CA SER A 37 14.81 6.08 6.41
C SER A 37 15.44 7.16 5.54
N LEU A 38 14.63 7.95 4.82
CA LEU A 38 15.12 9.15 4.11
C LEU A 38 15.56 10.27 5.06
N LYS A 39 14.99 10.34 6.27
CA LYS A 39 15.27 11.41 7.24
C LYS A 39 16.49 11.12 8.10
N ALA A 40 16.74 9.85 8.39
CA ALA A 40 17.92 9.38 9.09
C ALA A 40 18.32 8.05 8.46
N PRO A 41 19.55 7.92 7.90
CA PRO A 41 19.99 6.68 7.30
C PRO A 41 20.21 5.64 8.40
N LEU A 42 19.16 4.88 8.72
CA LEU A 42 19.29 3.63 9.46
C LEU A 42 19.88 2.59 8.51
N GLU A 43 20.81 1.79 9.04
CA GLU A 43 21.50 0.73 8.32
C GLU A 43 20.52 -0.15 7.52
N LYS A 44 20.76 -0.24 6.21
CA LYS A 44 20.29 -1.29 5.29
C LYS A 44 18.89 -1.82 5.57
N CYS A 45 17.88 -0.97 5.47
CA CYS A 45 16.50 -1.45 5.39
C CYS A 45 16.01 -1.37 3.94
N ASP A 46 15.76 -2.52 3.32
CA ASP A 46 15.14 -2.64 1.98
C ASP A 46 13.64 -2.26 2.01
N TYR A 47 13.34 -1.02 2.40
CA TYR A 47 11.97 -0.51 2.30
C TYR A 47 11.68 -0.08 0.86
N ARG A 48 10.61 -0.62 0.27
CA ARG A 48 10.22 -0.27 -1.10
C ARG A 48 9.68 1.16 -1.17
N PRO A 49 10.16 1.98 -2.12
CA PRO A 49 9.66 3.34 -2.34
C PRO A 49 8.19 3.33 -2.81
N PRO A 50 7.54 4.51 -2.85
CA PRO A 50 6.30 4.70 -3.59
C PRO A 50 6.44 4.20 -5.03
N LEU A 51 5.48 3.38 -5.48
CA LEU A 51 5.45 2.80 -6.84
C LEU A 51 4.62 3.63 -7.81
N VAL A 52 4.00 4.70 -7.31
CA VAL A 52 3.10 5.57 -8.06
C VAL A 52 3.48 7.02 -7.82
N GLU A 53 3.52 7.80 -8.89
CA GLU A 53 3.70 9.24 -8.79
C GLU A 53 2.45 9.91 -8.22
N THR A 54 2.62 10.65 -7.13
CA THR A 54 1.51 11.27 -6.42
C THR A 54 1.98 12.51 -5.69
N SER A 55 1.15 13.55 -5.72
CA SER A 55 1.37 14.78 -4.95
C SER A 55 1.14 14.62 -3.44
N SER A 56 0.55 13.48 -3.01
CA SER A 56 0.28 13.23 -1.60
C SER A 56 1.49 12.64 -0.89
N THR A 57 1.82 13.21 0.27
CA THR A 57 2.88 12.71 1.17
C THR A 57 2.35 11.74 2.24
N LYS A 58 1.03 11.56 2.33
CA LYS A 58 0.40 10.69 3.34
C LYS A 58 0.54 9.21 2.93
N PRO A 59 1.23 8.35 3.71
CA PRO A 59 1.53 6.97 3.31
C PRO A 59 0.29 6.14 2.95
N LEU A 60 -0.82 6.33 3.68
CA LEU A 60 -2.07 5.61 3.42
C LEU A 60 -2.70 6.02 2.08
N THR A 61 -2.67 7.31 1.74
CA THR A 61 -3.18 7.81 0.45
C THR A 61 -2.37 7.24 -0.71
N ILE A 62 -1.05 7.13 -0.56
CA ILE A 62 -0.17 6.50 -1.56
C ILE A 62 -0.50 5.01 -1.69
N ALA A 63 -0.65 4.29 -0.57
CA ALA A 63 -0.98 2.87 -0.58
C ALA A 63 -2.30 2.59 -1.34
N PHE A 64 -3.34 3.39 -1.13
CA PHE A 64 -4.59 3.24 -1.88
C PHE A 64 -4.41 3.51 -3.38
N LYS A 65 -3.61 4.50 -3.77
CA LYS A 65 -3.31 4.74 -5.19
C LYS A 65 -2.54 3.60 -5.83
N GLU A 66 -1.61 2.98 -5.09
CA GLU A 66 -0.88 1.81 -5.56
C GLU A 66 -1.78 0.59 -5.75
N VAL A 67 -2.75 0.37 -4.85
CA VAL A 67 -3.77 -0.68 -5.00
C VAL A 67 -4.66 -0.40 -6.21
N LEU A 68 -5.10 0.85 -6.39
CA LEU A 68 -5.95 1.24 -7.53
C LEU A 68 -5.26 1.00 -8.89
N GLN A 69 -3.93 1.17 -8.95
CA GLN A 69 -3.12 0.95 -10.15
C GLN A 69 -2.54 -0.48 -10.26
N ASP A 70 -3.06 -1.42 -9.47
CA ASP A 70 -2.61 -2.83 -9.44
C ASP A 70 -1.10 -3.02 -9.17
N LYS A 71 -0.43 -2.03 -8.57
CA LYS A 71 0.99 -2.10 -8.20
C LYS A 71 1.21 -2.90 -6.92
N VAL A 72 0.17 -2.97 -6.08
CA VAL A 72 0.17 -3.70 -4.81
C VAL A 72 -1.06 -4.59 -4.76
N THR A 73 -0.82 -5.89 -4.58
CA THR A 73 -1.86 -6.93 -4.49
C THR A 73 -1.68 -7.74 -3.20
N TYR A 74 -2.69 -8.52 -2.85
CA TYR A 74 -2.65 -9.45 -1.72
C TYR A 74 -2.62 -10.89 -2.23
N ARG A 75 -2.13 -11.79 -1.39
CA ARG A 75 -2.23 -13.23 -1.60
C ARG A 75 -2.81 -13.84 -0.33
N ARG A 76 -3.93 -14.56 -0.46
CA ARG A 76 -4.40 -15.41 0.63
C ARG A 76 -3.41 -16.55 0.82
N LYS A 77 -2.97 -16.75 2.06
CA LYS A 77 -2.37 -18.03 2.41
C LYS A 77 -3.50 -19.04 2.45
N VAL A 78 -3.44 -20.06 1.60
CA VAL A 78 -4.25 -21.25 1.79
C VAL A 78 -3.57 -21.96 2.95
N ASP A 79 -4.20 -21.96 4.13
CA ASP A 79 -3.74 -22.79 5.23
C ASP A 79 -3.92 -24.24 4.79
N GLY A 80 -2.84 -24.83 4.27
CA GLY A 80 -2.77 -26.24 4.01
C GLY A 80 -2.86 -26.96 5.34
N ILE A 81 -3.98 -27.65 5.56
CA ILE A 81 -4.11 -28.65 6.61
C ILE A 81 -3.00 -29.68 6.38
N LYS A 82 -2.06 -29.75 7.31
CA LYS A 82 -1.30 -30.96 7.62
C LYS A 82 -1.21 -31.09 9.13
#